data_AF-A0A7V9JJ00-F1
#
_entry.id   AF-A0A7V9JJ00-F1
#
_cell.length_a   1.000
_cell.length_b   1.000
_cell.length_c   1.000
_cell.angle_alpha   90.00
_cell.angle_beta   90.00
_cell.angle_gamma   90.00
#
_symmetry.space_group_name_H-M   'P 1'
#
loop_
_entity.id
_entity.type
_entity.pdbx_description
1 polymer ?
#
loop_
_entity_poly.entity_id
_entity_poly.type
_entity_poly.pdbx_seq_one_letter_code
_entity_poly.pdbx_strand_id
1 'polypeptide(L)' 'MLTLYDAARCPYCARVRIVLAEKGIEWETVEIDLANRPA' A
#
# COMPACT_ATOMS: atom_id res chain seq x y z
N MET A 1 12.73 -7.26 2.61
CA MET A 1 11.57 -7.27 1.69
C MET A 1 10.47 -6.45 2.33
N LEU A 2 10.06 -5.35 1.70
CA LEU A 2 9.07 -4.42 2.27
C LEU A 2 7.67 -4.92 1.94
N THR A 3 6.77 -4.91 2.92
CA THR A 3 5.34 -5.22 2.71
C THR A 3 4.53 -3.94 2.86
N LEU A 4 3.76 -3.59 1.83
CA LEU A 4 2.85 -2.46 1.80
C LEU A 4 1.42 -2.96 2.00
N TYR A 5 0.82 -2.63 3.13
CA TYR A 5 -0.62 -2.78 3.32
C TYR A 5 -1.32 -1.61 2.62
N ASP A 6 -2.00 -1.90 1.51
CA ASP A 6 -2.64 -0.91 0.63
C ASP A 6 -4.16 -1.09 0.63
N ALA A 7 -4.86 -0.03 0.24
CA ALA A 7 -6.25 -0.11 -0.15
C ALA A 7 -6.40 0.73 -1.42
N ALA A 8 -6.88 0.13 -2.50
CA ALA A 8 -6.81 0.70 -3.85
C ALA A 8 -7.36 2.13 -3.97
N ARG A 9 -8.42 2.46 -3.21
CA ARG A 9 -9.10 3.76 -3.21
C ARG A 9 -8.65 4.72 -2.10
N CYS A 10 -7.65 4.36 -1.31
CA CYS A 10 -7.15 5.21 -0.23
C CYS A 10 -6.15 6.25 -0.76
N PRO A 11 -6.43 7.56 -0.63
CA PRO A 11 -5.51 8.60 -1.11
C PRO A 11 -4.19 8.64 -0.31
N TYR A 12 -4.20 8.18 0.94
CA TYR A 12 -2.98 8.08 1.75
C TYR A 12 -2.07 6.95 1.29
N CYS A 13 -2.63 5.77 0.98
CA CYS A 13 -1.87 4.63 0.46
C CYS A 13 -1.30 4.94 -0.94
N ALA A 14 -2.05 5.66 -1.78
CA ALA A 14 -1.56 6.13 -3.07
C ALA A 14 -0.27 6.96 -2.96
N ARG A 15 -0.14 7.81 -1.93
CA ARG A 15 1.09 8.61 -1.69
C ARG A 15 2.28 7.73 -1.36
N VAL A 16 2.08 6.63 -0.63
CA VAL A 16 3.15 5.69 -0.30
C VAL A 16 3.61 4.94 -1.54
N ARG A 17 2.67 4.46 -2.38
CA ARG A 17 2.99 3.85 -3.68
C ARG A 17 3.83 4.77 -4.56
N ILE A 18 3.46 6.05 -4.65
CA ILE A 18 4.24 7.05 -5.39
C ILE A 18 5.65 7.16 -4.81
N VAL A 19 5.79 7.34 -3.49
CA VAL A 19 7.12 7.47 -2.87
C VAL A 19 8.00 6.24 -3.11
N LEU A 20 7.45 5.03 -2.96
CA LEU A 20 8.22 3.80 -3.17
C LEU A 20 8.65 3.65 -4.63
N ALA A 21 7.76 3.96 -5.58
CA ALA A 21 8.08 3.96 -7.01
C ALA A 21 9.17 4.99 -7.35
N GLU A 22 9.04 6.22 -6.88
CA GLU A 22 10.02 7.31 -7.10
C GLU A 22 11.39 7.02 -6.47
N LYS A 23 11.44 6.16 -5.44
CA LYS A 23 12.68 5.74 -4.80
C LYS A 23 13.26 4.44 -5.36
N GLY A 24 12.58 3.81 -6.32
CA GLY A 24 13.00 2.51 -6.86
C GLY A 24 13.09 1.41 -5.80
N ILE A 25 12.29 1.52 -4.74
CA ILE A 25 12.24 0.52 -3.67
C ILE A 25 11.25 -0.55 -4.11
N GLU A 26 11.63 -1.83 -4.03
CA GLU A 26 10.70 -2.93 -4.29
C GLU A 26 9.85 -3.24 -3.05
N TRP A 27 8.57 -3.53 -3.27
CA TRP A 27 7.64 -3.95 -2.23
C TRP A 27 6.65 -4.99 -2.74
N GLU A 28 6.11 -5.77 -1.80
CA GLU A 28 4.91 -6.57 -2.04
C GLU A 28 3.69 -5.90 -1.43
N THR A 29 2.56 -5.96 -2.13
CA THR A 29 1.30 -5.37 -1.66
C THR A 29 0.41 -6.42 -1.03
N VAL A 30 -0.07 -6.13 0.18
CA VAL A 30 -1.19 -6.82 0.82
C VAL A 30 -2.40 -5.89 0.73
N GLU A 31 -3.40 -6.27 -0.05
CA GLU A 31 -4.63 -5.49 -0.19
C GLU A 31 -5.51 -5.65 1.07
N ILE A 32 -5.94 -4.53 1.64
CA ILE A 32 -6.83 -4.46 2.79
C ILE A 32 -8.20 -3.96 2.35
N ASP A 33 -9.23 -4.80 2.56
CA ASP A 33 -10.61 -4.34 2.51
C ASP A 33 -10.93 -3.50 3.76
N LEU A 34 -11.09 -2.19 3.57
CA LEU A 34 -11.41 -1.27 4.66
C LEU A 34 -12.82 -1.47 5.23
N ALA A 35 -13.73 -2.09 4.47
CA ALA A 35 -15.08 -2.43 4.96
C ALA A 35 -15.08 -3.70 5.81
N ASN A 36 -14.08 -4.56 5.66
CA ASN A 36 -13.93 -5.83 6.38
C ASN A 36 -12.48 -6.01 6.86
N ARG A 37 -12.07 -5.12 7.77
CA ARG A 37 -10.68 -5.10 8.25
C ARG A 37 -10.40 -6.33 9.14
N PRO A 38 -9.28 -7.03 8.92
CA PRO A 38 -8.83 -8.06 9.86
C PRO A 38 -8.50 -7.44 11.23
N ALA A 39 -8.73 -8.23 12.30
CA ALA A 39 -8.54 -7.82 13.70
C ALA A 39 -7.06 -7.78 14.11
#